data_AF-A0A3N5FAW6-F1
#
_entry.id   AF-A0A3N5FAW6-F1
#
_cell.length_a   1.000
_cell.length_b   1.000
_cell.length_c   1.000
_cell.angle_alpha   90.00
_cell.angle_beta   90.00
_cell.angle_gamma   90.00
#
_symmetry.space_group_name_H-M   'P 1'
#
loop_
_entity.id
_entity.type
_entity.pdbx_description
1 polymer ?
#
loop_
_entity_poly.entity_id
_entity_poly.type
_entity_poly.pdbx_seq_one_letter_code
_entity_poly.pdbx_strand_id
1 'polypeptide(L)' 'MGVEIIKVEALRLSPEERAYLARELLASLDVMSEADINRLWVDEAIRRDDEIDKGTSKTYPTEEVLARARARLK' A
#
# COMPACT_ATOMS: atom_id res chain seq x y z
N MET A 1 -6.70 -27.71 11.09
CA MET A 1 -6.45 -27.18 12.46
C MET A 1 -7.42 -26.02 12.66
N GLY A 2 -8.22 -26.00 13.72
CA GLY A 2 -9.24 -24.95 13.94
C GLY A 2 -8.66 -23.70 14.60
N VAL A 3 -9.27 -22.54 14.38
CA VAL A 3 -8.84 -21.25 14.96
C VAL A 3 -8.73 -21.33 16.49
N GLU A 4 -9.63 -22.03 17.15
CA GLU A 4 -9.60 -22.20 18.62
C GLU A 4 -8.37 -22.97 19.11
N ILE A 5 -7.90 -23.97 18.36
CA ILE A 5 -6.69 -24.72 18.71
C ILE A 5 -5.47 -23.80 18.59
N ILE A 6 -5.38 -23.02 17.50
CA ILE A 6 -4.29 -22.08 17.26
C ILE A 6 -4.26 -20.99 18.34
N LYS A 7 -5.43 -20.50 18.76
CA LYS A 7 -5.57 -19.53 19.86
C LYS A 7 -5.02 -20.10 21.16
N VAL A 8 -5.38 -21.33 21.51
CA VAL A 8 -4.88 -21.99 22.73
C VAL A 8 -3.36 -22.12 22.70
N GLU A 9 -2.78 -22.57 21.58
CA GLU A 9 -1.32 -22.68 21.45
C GLU A 9 -0.62 -21.32 21.47
N ALA A 10 -1.16 -20.30 20.79
CA ALA A 10 -0.62 -18.94 20.82
C ALA A 10 -0.63 -18.34 22.23
N LEU A 11 -1.68 -18.62 23.03
CA LEU A 11 -1.76 -18.13 24.41
C LEU A 11 -0.74 -18.78 25.35
N ARG A 12 -0.18 -19.96 25.01
CA ARG A 12 0.89 -20.62 25.78
C ARG A 12 2.28 -20.01 25.58
N LEU A 13 2.48 -19.21 24.53
CA LEU A 13 3.75 -18.54 24.26
C LEU A 13 4.08 -17.49 25.33
N SER A 14 5.35 -17.09 25.41
CA SER A 14 5.76 -15.96 26.26
C SER A 14 5.09 -14.65 25.79
N PRO A 15 5.00 -13.62 26.66
CA PRO A 15 4.51 -12.30 26.23
C PRO A 15 5.23 -11.75 25.00
N GLU A 16 6.55 -11.92 24.90
CA GLU A 16 7.38 -11.44 23.80
C GLU A 16 7.07 -12.19 22.50
N GLU A 17 6.96 -13.51 22.56
CA GLU A 17 6.63 -14.36 21.42
C GLU A 17 5.21 -14.11 20.91
N ARG A 18 4.25 -13.88 21.82
CA ARG A 18 2.88 -13.48 21.44
C ARG A 18 2.86 -12.13 20.74
N ALA A 19 3.61 -11.15 21.23
CA ALA A 19 3.68 -9.83 20.62
C ALA A 19 4.28 -9.90 19.21
N TYR A 20 5.33 -10.69 19.04
CA TYR A 20 5.91 -10.99 17.72
C TYR A 20 4.88 -11.65 16.79
N LEU A 21 4.23 -12.73 17.22
CA LEU A 21 3.22 -13.44 16.42
C LEU A 21 2.03 -12.54 16.05
N ALA A 22 1.55 -11.71 16.98
CA ALA A 22 0.47 -10.77 16.72
C ALA A 22 0.84 -9.74 15.64
N ARG A 23 2.09 -9.25 15.65
CA ARG A 23 2.61 -8.33 14.62
C ARG A 23 2.65 -9.00 13.25
N GLU A 24 3.18 -10.21 13.16
CA GLU A 24 3.25 -10.93 11.88
C GLU A 24 1.87 -11.25 11.32
N LEU A 25 0.94 -11.67 12.18
CA LEU A 25 -0.46 -11.90 11.78
C LEU A 25 -1.11 -10.61 11.30
N LEU A 26 -0.93 -9.49 12.00
CA LEU A 26 -1.44 -8.20 11.56
C LEU A 26 -0.85 -7.78 10.21
N ALA A 27 0.47 -7.89 10.05
CA ALA A 27 1.16 -7.57 8.79
C ALA A 27 0.68 -8.45 7.63
N SER A 28 0.29 -9.70 7.91
CA SER A 28 -0.28 -10.60 6.90
C SER A 28 -1.67 -10.16 6.40
N LEU A 29 -2.39 -9.36 7.20
CA LEU A 29 -3.69 -8.78 6.81
C LEU A 29 -3.52 -7.51 5.96
N ASP A 30 -2.38 -6.83 6.06
CA ASP A 30 -2.05 -5.63 5.27
C ASP A 30 -1.54 -5.97 3.85
N VAL A 31 -1.63 -7.24 3.44
CA VAL A 31 -1.27 -7.67 2.09
C VAL A 31 -2.43 -7.38 1.15
N MET A 32 -2.36 -6.23 0.48
CA MET A 32 -3.16 -6.00 -0.72
C MET A 32 -2.70 -6.95 -1.82
N SER A 33 -3.64 -7.67 -2.45
CA SER A 33 -3.28 -8.48 -3.61
C SER A 33 -2.77 -7.58 -4.74
N GLU A 34 -1.90 -8.09 -5.61
CA GLU A 34 -1.48 -7.35 -6.80
C GLU A 34 -2.70 -6.88 -7.62
N ALA A 35 -3.78 -7.66 -7.63
CA ALA A 35 -5.04 -7.28 -8.28
C ALA A 35 -5.70 -6.06 -7.61
N ASP A 36 -5.72 -5.99 -6.27
CA ASP A 36 -6.25 -4.84 -5.55
C ASP A 36 -5.38 -3.59 -5.74
N ILE A 37 -4.06 -3.76 -5.72
CA ILE A 37 -3.09 -2.69 -6.00
C ILE A 37 -3.31 -2.15 -7.42
N ASN A 38 -3.38 -3.04 -8.42
CA ASN A 38 -3.62 -2.67 -9.81
C ASN A 38 -4.95 -1.93 -9.97
N ARG A 39 -6.02 -2.41 -9.32
CA ARG A 39 -7.32 -1.73 -9.35
C ARG A 39 -7.21 -0.32 -8.77
N LEU A 40 -6.60 -0.14 -7.60
CA LEU A 40 -6.44 1.17 -7.00
C LEU A 40 -5.61 2.14 -7.87
N TRP A 41 -4.56 1.64 -8.52
CA TRP A 41 -3.77 2.44 -9.46
C TRP A 41 -4.56 2.87 -10.69
N VAL A 42 -5.38 1.97 -11.23
CA VAL A 42 -6.27 2.29 -12.36
C VAL A 42 -7.31 3.32 -11.94
N ASP A 43 -7.97 3.14 -10.79
CA ASP A 43 -8.96 4.08 -10.27
C ASP A 43 -8.35 5.49 -10.07
N GLU A 44 -7.14 5.55 -9.50
CA GLU A 44 -6.41 6.81 -9.32
C GLU A 44 -5.97 7.45 -10.65
N ALA A 45 -5.55 6.64 -11.63
CA ALA A 45 -5.18 7.14 -12.95
C ALA A 45 -6.39 7.77 -13.66
N ILE A 46 -7.54 7.09 -13.64
CA ILE A 46 -8.80 7.61 -14.20
C ILE A 46 -9.21 8.90 -13.51
N ARG A 47 -9.14 8.95 -12.17
CA ARG A 47 -9.47 10.16 -11.41
C ARG A 47 -8.57 11.34 -11.80
N ARG A 48 -7.26 11.12 -11.93
CA ARG A 48 -6.31 12.19 -12.29
C ARG A 48 -6.49 12.67 -13.72
N ASP A 49 -6.79 11.78 -14.64
CA ASP A 49 -7.07 12.11 -16.04
C ASP A 49 -8.28 13.05 -16.13
N ASP A 50 -9.39 12.68 -15.45
CA ASP A 50 -10.60 13.50 -15.36
C ASP A 50 -10.35 14.88 -14.69
N GLU A 51 -9.52 14.95 -13.66
CA GLU A 51 -9.13 16.24 -13.05
C GLU A 51 -8.28 17.12 -13.96
N ILE A 52 -7.47 16.53 -14.84
CA ILE A 52 -6.70 17.27 -15.84
C ILE A 52 -7.64 17.80 -16.91
N ASP A 53 -8.54 16.98 -17.44
CA ASP A 53 -9.53 17.38 -18.44
C ASP A 53 -10.46 18.49 -17.94
N LYS A 54 -10.85 18.42 -16.66
CA LYS A 54 -11.67 19.45 -16.00
C LYS A 54 -10.87 20.70 -15.61
N GLY A 55 -9.54 20.68 -15.74
CA GLY A 55 -8.66 21.78 -15.32
C GLY A 55 -8.66 22.03 -13.81
N THR A 56 -9.08 21.05 -13.00
CA THR A 56 -9.07 21.13 -11.53
C THR A 56 -7.73 20.68 -10.94
N SER A 57 -6.94 19.94 -11.72
CA SER A 57 -5.59 19.54 -11.34
C SER A 57 -4.57 20.65 -11.57
N LYS A 58 -3.57 20.74 -10.69
CA LYS A 58 -2.39 21.60 -10.89
C LYS A 58 -1.41 20.91 -11.83
N THR A 59 -1.34 21.40 -13.07
CA THR A 59 -0.39 20.91 -14.08
C THR A 59 0.88 21.76 -14.12
N TYR A 60 1.96 21.21 -14.68
CA TYR A 60 3.22 21.91 -14.89
C TYR A 60 3.71 21.64 -16.33
N PRO A 61 4.46 22.58 -16.95
CA PRO A 61 5.06 22.34 -18.25
C PRO A 61 5.95 21.10 -18.26
N THR A 62 5.88 20.31 -19.34
CA THR A 62 6.59 19.03 -19.46
C THR A 62 8.10 19.23 -19.36
N GLU A 63 8.63 20.31 -19.93
CA GLU A 63 10.05 20.65 -19.93
C GLU A 63 10.57 20.85 -18.50
N GLU A 64 9.81 21.53 -17.64
CA GLU A 64 10.17 21.72 -16.24
C GLU A 64 10.17 20.40 -15.46
N VAL A 65 9.14 19.57 -15.67
CA VAL A 65 9.02 18.29 -14.97
C VAL A 65 10.19 17.37 -15.33
N LEU A 66 10.52 17.26 -16.63
CA LEU A 66 11.64 16.45 -17.11
C LEU A 66 12.99 16.97 -16.62
N ALA A 67 13.20 18.29 -16.60
CA ALA A 67 14.43 18.88 -16.07
C ALA A 67 14.63 18.55 -14.59
N ARG A 68 13.58 18.68 -13.77
CA ARG A 68 13.61 18.34 -12.33
C ARG A 68 13.87 16.85 -12.10
N ALA A 69 13.25 15.96 -12.87
CA ALA A 69 13.46 14.52 -12.75
C ALA A 69 14.92 14.13 -13.05
N ARG A 70 15.49 14.66 -14.14
CA ARG A 70 16.90 14.41 -14.50
C ARG A 70 17.88 14.94 -13.46
N ALA A 71 17.59 16.09 -12.85
CA ALA A 71 18.43 16.66 -11.80
C ALA A 71 18.51 15.78 -10.53
N ARG A 72 17.48 14.97 -10.25
CA ARG A 72 17.41 14.06 -9.09
C ARG A 72 18.14 12.71 -9.29
N LEU A 73 18.55 12.40 -10.52
CA LEU A 73 19.29 11.17 -10.86
C LEU A 73 20.82 11.35 -10.77
N LYS A 74 21.28 12.54 -10.36
CA LYS A 74 22.69 12.82 -10.04
C LYS A 74 22.92 12.68 -8.55
#